data_AF-A0A9D5H2I1-F1
#
_entry.id   AF-A0A9D5H2I1-F1
#
_cell.length_a   1.000
_cell.length_b   1.000
_cell.length_c   1.000
_cell.angle_alpha   90.00
_cell.angle_beta   90.00
_cell.angle_gamma   90.00
#
_symmetry.space_group_name_H-M   'P 1'
#
loop_
_entity.id
_entity.type
_entity.pdbx_description
1 polymer ?
#
loop_
_entity_poly.entity_id
_entity_poly.type
_entity_poly.pdbx_seq_one_letter_code
_entity_poly.pdbx_strand_id
1 'polypeptide(L)'
;MAFRSQELYKKIAKKVGEGSVPKEVMESVKRSLPNNKLVMGRAKRGIYAGRHIQFGNKVSEDGGNKSRRTWKPNVQEKRLFSYIHDRHIRVKVTTHALRCIDKAGGIDEYLLNTPYHKMQTEMGLFWKAKIEKMYEELGNMDVCFFSPEEEAKIEKGFEELKLAKKEARREARRASAKQKQTEGAIASDEQTSEAKQIEEGATSG
;
A
#
# COMPACT_ATOMS: atom_id res chain seq x y z
N MET A 1 -11.61 -25.32 -8.22
CA MET A 1 -12.63 -24.37 -8.69
C MET A 1 -11.99 -23.57 -9.81
N ALA A 2 -12.46 -23.73 -11.05
CA ALA A 2 -11.94 -22.90 -12.14
C ALA A 2 -12.34 -21.44 -11.90
N PHE A 3 -11.40 -20.50 -12.04
CA PHE A 3 -11.66 -19.09 -11.80
C PHE A 3 -12.76 -18.60 -12.74
N ARG A 4 -13.86 -18.11 -12.16
CA ARG A 4 -14.98 -17.46 -12.87
C ARG A 4 -14.45 -16.41 -13.85
N SER A 5 -13.39 -15.69 -13.48
CA SER A 5 -12.74 -14.67 -14.33
C SER A 5 -12.08 -15.23 -15.60
N GLN A 6 -11.47 -16.41 -15.56
CA GLN A 6 -10.89 -17.06 -16.74
C GLN A 6 -11.98 -17.58 -17.69
N GLU A 7 -13.05 -18.15 -17.14
CA GLU A 7 -14.20 -18.57 -17.93
C GLU A 7 -14.93 -17.38 -18.54
N LEU A 8 -15.07 -16.29 -17.79
CA LEU A 8 -15.60 -15.02 -18.28
C LEU A 8 -14.72 -14.46 -19.40
N TYR A 9 -13.39 -14.43 -19.23
CA TYR A 9 -12.46 -14.03 -20.30
C TYR A 9 -12.61 -14.90 -21.56
N LYS A 10 -12.65 -16.23 -21.41
CA LYS A 10 -12.86 -17.14 -22.56
C LYS A 10 -14.21 -16.90 -23.24
N LYS A 11 -15.28 -16.66 -22.47
CA LYS A 11 -16.60 -16.32 -23.01
C LYS A 11 -16.60 -14.99 -23.75
N ILE A 12 -15.95 -13.96 -23.20
CA ILE A 12 -15.82 -12.63 -23.81
C ILE A 12 -14.98 -12.72 -25.09
N ALA A 13 -13.80 -13.34 -25.03
CA ALA A 13 -12.92 -13.53 -26.18
C ALA A 13 -13.62 -14.31 -27.32
N LYS A 14 -14.39 -15.35 -26.98
CA LYS A 14 -15.20 -16.10 -27.96
C LYS A 14 -16.35 -15.28 -28.56
N LYS A 15 -16.92 -14.34 -27.79
CA LYS A 15 -18.04 -13.49 -28.21
C LYS A 15 -17.61 -12.29 -29.07
N VAL A 16 -16.47 -11.70 -28.75
CA VAL A 16 -15.92 -10.52 -29.44
C VAL A 16 -15.12 -10.92 -30.69
N GLY A 17 -14.69 -12.18 -30.78
CA GLY A 17 -13.85 -12.69 -31.87
C GLY A 17 -12.38 -12.32 -31.65
N GLU A 18 -11.47 -13.27 -31.83
CA GLU A 18 -10.05 -13.12 -31.45
C GLU A 18 -9.31 -11.97 -32.16
N GLY A 19 -9.85 -11.46 -33.28
CA GLY A 19 -9.26 -10.36 -34.05
C GLY A 19 -9.84 -8.96 -33.79
N SER A 20 -10.92 -8.82 -33.01
CA SER A 20 -11.62 -7.54 -32.81
C SER A 20 -10.99 -6.67 -31.71
N VAL A 21 -10.38 -7.29 -30.69
CA VAL A 21 -9.76 -6.58 -29.58
C VAL A 21 -8.28 -6.25 -29.89
N PRO A 22 -7.80 -5.02 -29.65
CA PRO A 22 -6.39 -4.70 -29.75
C PRO A 22 -5.52 -5.64 -28.90
N LYS A 23 -4.39 -6.09 -29.45
CA LYS A 23 -3.48 -7.05 -28.78
C LYS A 23 -3.01 -6.56 -27.42
N GLU A 24 -2.78 -5.25 -27.27
CA GLU A 24 -2.36 -4.60 -26.02
C GLU A 24 -3.38 -4.77 -24.89
N VAL A 25 -4.66 -4.60 -25.20
CA VAL A 25 -5.77 -4.79 -24.25
C VAL A 25 -5.87 -6.27 -23.87
N MET A 26 -5.66 -7.17 -24.81
CA MET A 26 -5.65 -8.61 -24.51
C MET A 26 -4.46 -9.03 -23.64
N GLU A 27 -3.29 -8.41 -23.83
CA GLU A 27 -2.13 -8.62 -22.98
C GLU A 27 -2.32 -8.06 -21.57
N SER A 28 -2.93 -6.88 -21.42
CA SER A 28 -3.21 -6.30 -20.11
C SER A 28 -4.15 -7.21 -19.30
N VAL A 29 -5.20 -7.73 -19.94
CA VAL A 29 -6.12 -8.69 -19.31
C VAL A 29 -5.40 -9.99 -18.94
N LYS A 30 -4.53 -10.52 -19.81
CA LYS A 30 -3.71 -11.71 -19.49
C LYS A 30 -2.77 -11.50 -18.30
N ARG A 31 -2.25 -10.28 -18.09
CA ARG A 31 -1.40 -9.95 -16.92
C ARG A 31 -2.18 -9.88 -15.62
N SER A 32 -3.47 -9.57 -15.68
CA SER A 32 -4.37 -9.53 -14.52
C SER A 32 -4.93 -10.89 -14.13
N LEU A 33 -4.95 -11.86 -15.06
CA LEU A 33 -5.47 -13.20 -14.80
C LEU A 33 -4.37 -14.16 -14.33
N PRO A 34 -4.67 -15.08 -13.40
CA PRO A 34 -3.73 -16.10 -12.96
C PRO A 34 -3.43 -17.11 -14.07
N ASN A 35 -2.17 -17.48 -14.28
CA ASN A 35 -1.78 -18.42 -15.33
C ASN A 35 -1.67 -19.85 -14.77
N ASN A 36 -2.69 -20.69 -15.00
CA ASN A 36 -2.72 -22.09 -14.53
C ASN A 36 -2.14 -23.09 -15.55
N LYS A 37 -0.98 -22.79 -16.15
CA LYS A 37 -0.26 -23.77 -16.99
C LYS A 37 0.58 -24.72 -16.13
N LEU A 38 -0.10 -25.47 -15.27
CA LEU A 38 0.50 -26.44 -14.35
C LEU A 38 0.48 -27.84 -14.95
N VAL A 39 1.65 -28.34 -15.33
CA VAL A 39 1.81 -29.71 -15.85
C VAL A 39 1.72 -30.75 -14.74
N MET A 40 2.11 -30.37 -13.52
CA MET A 40 2.28 -31.29 -12.39
C MET A 40 1.20 -31.12 -11.33
N GLY A 41 0.41 -32.18 -11.10
CA GLY A 41 -0.67 -32.17 -10.10
C GLY A 41 -0.20 -31.85 -8.68
N ARG A 42 1.03 -32.24 -8.31
CA ARG A 42 1.63 -31.94 -7.00
C ARG A 42 1.85 -30.43 -6.76
N ALA A 43 1.99 -29.61 -7.79
CA ALA A 43 2.14 -28.15 -7.62
C ALA A 43 0.81 -27.45 -7.37
N LYS A 44 -0.33 -28.09 -7.65
CA LYS A 44 -1.64 -27.55 -7.27
C LYS A 44 -1.83 -27.44 -5.75
N ARG A 45 -1.06 -28.21 -4.97
CA ARG A 45 -1.15 -28.30 -3.50
C ARG A 45 0.04 -27.66 -2.76
N GLY A 46 0.98 -27.05 -3.48
CA GLY A 46 2.20 -26.52 -2.88
C GLY A 46 2.73 -25.28 -3.61
N ILE A 47 3.83 -24.74 -3.11
CA ILE A 47 4.41 -23.47 -3.60
C ILE A 47 5.67 -23.78 -4.41
N TYR A 48 5.57 -23.63 -5.73
CA TYR A 48 6.65 -24.01 -6.65
C TYR A 48 7.32 -22.83 -7.35
N ALA A 49 6.79 -21.60 -7.20
CA ALA A 49 7.32 -20.37 -7.80
C ALA A 49 7.67 -20.52 -9.30
N GLY A 50 6.74 -21.12 -10.06
CA GLY A 50 6.91 -21.34 -11.50
C GLY A 50 7.88 -22.45 -11.91
N ARG A 51 8.49 -23.17 -10.95
CA ARG A 51 9.31 -24.35 -11.26
C ARG A 51 8.43 -25.56 -11.54
N HIS A 52 8.62 -26.14 -12.72
CA HIS A 52 7.90 -27.34 -13.17
C HIS A 52 8.87 -28.45 -13.52
N ILE A 53 8.32 -29.65 -13.71
CA ILE A 53 9.04 -30.75 -14.31
C ILE A 53 9.39 -30.36 -15.76
N GLN A 54 10.65 -30.48 -16.12
CA GLN A 54 11.09 -30.33 -17.50
C GLN A 54 11.26 -31.71 -18.13
N PHE A 55 10.75 -31.84 -19.34
CA PHE A 55 10.92 -33.04 -20.17
C PHE A 55 11.87 -32.72 -21.31
N GLY A 56 12.77 -33.65 -21.62
CA GLY A 56 13.70 -33.50 -22.73
C GLY A 56 14.52 -34.76 -22.93
N ASN A 57 15.72 -34.59 -23.49
CA ASN A 57 16.59 -35.69 -23.84
C ASN A 57 17.96 -35.51 -23.16
N LYS A 58 18.55 -36.62 -22.72
CA LYS A 58 19.99 -36.73 -22.52
C LYS A 58 20.60 -37.08 -23.88
N VAL A 59 21.58 -36.29 -24.32
CA VAL A 59 22.32 -36.52 -25.56
C VAL A 59 23.68 -37.11 -25.17
N SER A 60 24.11 -38.19 -25.83
CA SER A 60 25.47 -38.72 -25.63
C SER A 60 26.50 -37.76 -26.21
N GLU A 61 27.64 -37.64 -25.54
CA GLU A 61 28.71 -36.72 -25.91
C GLU A 61 29.30 -37.02 -27.30
N ASP A 62 29.62 -38.28 -27.58
CA ASP A 62 30.31 -38.66 -28.83
C ASP A 62 29.36 -39.01 -29.98
N GLY A 63 28.26 -39.72 -29.68
CA GLY A 63 27.40 -40.34 -30.70
C GLY A 63 26.09 -39.61 -31.02
N GLY A 64 25.80 -38.48 -30.37
CA GLY A 64 24.53 -37.75 -30.55
C GLY A 64 23.24 -38.54 -30.21
N ASN A 65 23.36 -39.72 -29.60
CA ASN A 65 22.25 -40.59 -29.25
C ASN A 65 21.36 -39.91 -28.21
N LYS A 66 20.05 -39.87 -28.48
CA LYS A 66 19.05 -39.16 -27.66
C LYS A 66 18.25 -40.14 -26.82
N SER A 67 18.41 -40.10 -25.50
CA SER A 67 17.57 -40.85 -24.56
C SER A 67 16.63 -39.91 -23.81
N ARG A 68 15.36 -40.29 -23.65
CA ARG A 68 14.38 -39.47 -22.92
C ARG A 68 14.78 -39.33 -21.45
N ARG A 69 14.72 -38.11 -20.90
CA ARG A 69 14.98 -37.80 -19.49
C ARG A 69 13.98 -36.77 -18.96
N THR A 70 13.74 -36.85 -17.66
CA THR A 70 12.89 -35.92 -16.91
C THR A 70 13.70 -35.25 -15.80
N TRP A 71 13.63 -33.92 -15.69
CA TRP A 71 14.22 -33.15 -14.58
C TRP A 71 13.13 -32.71 -13.61
N LYS A 72 13.23 -33.17 -12.38
CA LYS A 72 12.27 -32.84 -11.31
C LYS A 72 12.82 -31.65 -10.49
N PRO A 73 11.96 -30.70 -10.09
CA PRO A 73 12.39 -29.63 -9.19
C PRO A 73 12.71 -30.19 -7.79
N ASN A 74 13.66 -29.56 -7.10
CA ASN A 74 13.97 -29.87 -5.71
C ASN A 74 12.87 -29.33 -4.79
N VAL A 75 12.14 -30.23 -4.14
CA VAL A 75 10.96 -29.91 -3.32
C VAL A 75 11.15 -30.48 -1.93
N GLN A 76 10.92 -29.64 -0.94
CA GLN A 76 11.07 -29.95 0.48
C GLN A 76 9.75 -29.67 1.20
N GLU A 77 9.42 -30.49 2.20
CA GLU A 77 8.31 -30.19 3.10
C GLU A 77 8.84 -29.33 4.25
N LYS A 78 8.27 -28.13 4.40
CA LYS A 78 8.70 -27.18 5.42
C LYS A 78 7.50 -26.59 6.16
N ARG A 79 7.74 -26.21 7.41
CA ARG A 79 6.83 -25.43 8.25
C ARG A 79 7.22 -23.98 8.10
N LEU A 80 6.34 -23.16 7.53
CA LEU A 80 6.52 -21.72 7.40
C LEU A 80 5.60 -21.04 8.40
N PHE A 81 6.12 -20.05 9.13
CA PHE A 81 5.31 -19.26 10.04
C PHE A 81 4.57 -18.18 9.25
N SER A 82 3.26 -18.05 9.48
CA SER A 82 2.41 -16.99 8.95
C SER A 82 2.07 -16.06 10.10
N TYR A 83 2.44 -14.79 9.96
CA TYR A 83 2.23 -13.76 10.99
C TYR A 83 0.74 -13.46 11.17
N ILE A 84 0.00 -13.36 10.05
CA ILE A 84 -1.43 -13.02 10.08
C ILE A 84 -2.28 -14.13 10.71
N HIS A 85 -1.84 -15.39 10.63
CA HIS A 85 -2.54 -16.54 11.21
C HIS A 85 -1.96 -16.98 12.57
N ASP A 86 -0.88 -16.34 13.03
CA ASP A 86 -0.10 -16.71 14.22
C ASP A 86 0.17 -18.23 14.35
N ARG A 87 0.47 -18.87 13.21
CA ARG A 87 0.66 -20.33 13.18
C ARG A 87 1.63 -20.78 12.10
N HIS A 88 2.20 -21.94 12.35
CA HIS A 88 3.01 -22.65 11.36
C HIS A 88 2.12 -23.39 10.35
N ILE A 89 2.33 -23.13 9.07
CA ILE A 89 1.69 -23.78 7.93
C ILE A 89 2.67 -24.79 7.32
N ARG A 90 2.24 -26.05 7.18
CA ARG A 90 3.01 -27.11 6.53
C ARG A 90 2.73 -27.12 5.03
N VAL A 91 3.77 -26.89 4.23
CA VAL A 91 3.67 -26.88 2.77
C VAL A 91 4.85 -27.54 2.09
N LYS A 92 4.59 -28.12 0.92
CA LYS A 92 5.64 -28.54 0.00
C LYS A 92 6.10 -27.35 -0.82
N VAL A 93 7.36 -26.99 -0.66
CA VAL A 93 7.96 -25.78 -1.23
C VAL A 93 9.20 -26.16 -2.03
N THR A 94 9.41 -25.51 -3.18
CA THR A 94 10.69 -25.65 -3.90
C THR A 94 11.79 -24.84 -3.22
N THR A 95 13.05 -25.24 -3.36
CA THR A 95 14.17 -24.44 -2.82
C THR A 95 14.21 -23.02 -3.40
N HIS A 96 13.80 -22.86 -4.66
CA HIS A 96 13.65 -21.54 -5.27
C HIS A 96 12.55 -20.71 -4.60
N ALA A 97 11.40 -21.31 -4.30
CA ALA A 97 10.31 -20.63 -3.61
C ALA A 97 10.69 -20.26 -2.17
N LEU A 98 11.42 -21.12 -1.45
CA LEU A 98 11.96 -20.79 -0.12
C LEU A 98 12.82 -19.52 -0.18
N ARG A 99 13.79 -19.47 -1.11
CA ARG A 99 14.63 -18.27 -1.28
C ARG A 99 13.82 -17.01 -1.63
N CYS A 100 12.73 -17.15 -2.38
CA CYS A 100 11.85 -16.02 -2.70
C CYS A 100 11.02 -15.56 -1.49
N ILE A 101 10.60 -16.50 -0.64
CA ILE A 101 9.90 -16.23 0.63
C ILE A 101 10.85 -15.48 1.58
N ASP A 102 12.07 -15.97 1.74
CA ASP A 102 13.09 -15.31 2.57
C ASP A 102 13.39 -13.89 2.07
N LYS A 103 13.49 -13.71 0.73
CA LYS A 103 13.68 -12.39 0.12
C LYS A 103 12.50 -11.45 0.35
N ALA A 104 11.28 -11.97 0.42
CA ALA A 104 10.08 -11.18 0.65
C ALA A 104 9.88 -10.83 2.14
N GLY A 105 10.54 -11.54 3.06
CA GLY A 105 10.43 -11.34 4.50
C GLY A 105 9.45 -12.29 5.21
N GLY A 106 8.87 -13.26 4.49
CA GLY A 106 7.89 -14.18 5.06
C GLY A 106 6.92 -14.72 4.02
N ILE A 107 6.07 -15.67 4.44
CA ILE A 107 5.11 -16.33 3.54
C ILE A 107 3.96 -15.39 3.17
N ASP A 108 3.53 -14.55 4.11
CA ASP A 108 2.39 -13.65 3.93
C ASP A 108 2.80 -12.52 2.98
N GLU A 109 3.96 -11.89 3.20
CA GLU A 109 4.52 -10.88 2.32
C GLU A 109 4.79 -11.45 0.93
N TYR A 110 5.29 -12.68 0.84
CA TYR A 110 5.50 -13.34 -0.45
C TYR A 110 4.18 -13.48 -1.22
N LEU A 111 3.09 -13.88 -0.57
CA LEU A 111 1.79 -14.03 -1.22
C LEU A 111 1.18 -12.68 -1.63
N LEU A 112 1.28 -11.66 -0.77
CA LEU A 112 0.78 -10.31 -1.06
C LEU A 112 1.54 -9.68 -2.24
N ASN A 113 2.87 -9.73 -2.22
CA ASN A 113 3.74 -9.15 -3.24
C ASN A 113 3.70 -9.90 -4.57
N THR A 114 3.35 -11.19 -4.57
CA THR A 114 3.30 -11.97 -5.82
C THR A 114 2.10 -11.53 -6.66
N PRO A 115 2.31 -11.12 -7.93
CA PRO A 115 1.21 -10.70 -8.80
C PRO A 115 0.37 -11.90 -9.25
N TYR A 116 -0.91 -11.63 -9.53
CA TYR A 116 -1.90 -12.65 -9.88
C TYR A 116 -1.45 -13.56 -11.05
N HIS A 117 -0.84 -13.03 -12.10
CA HIS A 117 -0.33 -13.86 -13.22
C HIS A 117 0.77 -14.86 -12.83
N LYS A 118 1.60 -14.56 -11.82
CA LYS A 118 2.64 -15.48 -11.33
C LYS A 118 2.08 -16.48 -10.33
N MET A 119 0.89 -16.23 -9.78
CA MET A 119 0.16 -17.19 -8.97
C MET A 119 -0.47 -18.26 -9.87
N GLN A 120 0.21 -19.38 -9.95
CA GLN A 120 -0.24 -20.50 -10.78
C GLN A 120 -1.25 -21.38 -10.02
N THR A 121 -1.18 -21.39 -8.69
CA THR A 121 -1.88 -22.33 -7.83
C THR A 121 -3.19 -21.75 -7.28
N GLU A 122 -4.30 -22.52 -7.40
CA GLU A 122 -5.60 -22.16 -6.81
C GLU A 122 -5.50 -21.93 -5.29
N MET A 123 -4.76 -22.80 -4.59
CA MET A 123 -4.48 -22.66 -3.16
C MET A 123 -3.80 -21.34 -2.82
N GLY A 124 -2.84 -20.88 -3.65
CA GLY A 124 -2.11 -19.64 -3.40
C GLY A 124 -3.01 -18.41 -3.52
N LEU A 125 -3.94 -18.43 -4.49
CA LEU A 125 -4.92 -17.37 -4.70
C LEU A 125 -5.94 -17.31 -3.55
N PHE A 126 -6.41 -18.47 -3.10
CA PHE A 126 -7.28 -18.57 -1.92
C PHE A 126 -6.58 -18.02 -0.67
N TRP A 127 -5.31 -18.36 -0.46
CA TRP A 127 -4.54 -17.84 0.67
C TRP A 127 -4.32 -16.35 0.58
N LYS A 128 -3.97 -15.83 -0.60
CA LYS A 128 -3.81 -14.39 -0.80
C LYS A 128 -5.09 -13.63 -0.42
N ALA A 129 -6.23 -14.04 -0.96
CA ALA A 129 -7.52 -13.39 -0.66
C ALA A 129 -7.89 -13.49 0.83
N LYS A 130 -7.60 -14.62 1.47
CA LYS A 130 -7.83 -14.79 2.90
C LYS A 130 -6.94 -13.85 3.73
N ILE A 131 -5.66 -13.75 3.37
CA ILE A 131 -4.69 -12.90 4.05
C ILE A 131 -5.06 -11.42 3.87
N GLU A 132 -5.38 -10.99 2.65
CA GLU A 132 -5.85 -9.62 2.37
C GLU A 132 -7.06 -9.25 3.25
N LYS A 133 -8.07 -10.12 3.30
CA LYS A 133 -9.24 -9.92 4.16
C LYS A 133 -8.87 -9.79 5.64
N MET A 134 -7.97 -10.63 6.14
CA MET A 134 -7.55 -10.55 7.54
C MET A 134 -6.74 -9.27 7.83
N TYR A 135 -5.92 -8.80 6.89
CA TYR A 135 -5.23 -7.51 7.02
C TYR A 135 -6.20 -6.32 6.97
N GLU A 136 -7.26 -6.39 6.16
CA GLU A 136 -8.33 -5.38 6.16
C GLU A 136 -9.06 -5.36 7.52
N GLU A 137 -9.37 -6.53 8.07
CA GLU A 137 -9.98 -6.66 9.41
C GLU A 137 -9.07 -6.06 10.49
N LEU A 138 -7.77 -6.37 10.46
CA LEU A 138 -6.77 -5.80 11.36
C LEU A 138 -6.57 -4.29 11.16
N GLY A 139 -6.63 -3.80 9.93
CA GLY A 139 -6.51 -2.37 9.62
C GLY A 139 -7.72 -1.55 10.07
N ASN A 140 -8.90 -2.17 10.13
CA ASN A 140 -10.12 -1.56 10.67
C ASN A 140 -10.20 -1.64 12.20
N MET A 141 -9.31 -2.41 12.84
CA MET A 141 -9.20 -2.36 14.29
C MET A 141 -8.51 -1.05 14.65
N ASP A 142 -9.24 -0.15 15.30
CA ASP A 142 -8.69 1.04 15.91
C ASP A 142 -7.75 0.59 17.04
N VAL A 143 -6.46 0.54 16.73
CA VAL A 143 -5.42 0.31 17.73
C VAL A 143 -5.21 1.64 18.46
N CYS A 144 -6.13 1.95 19.36
CA CYS A 144 -5.99 3.07 20.28
C CYS A 144 -4.76 2.81 21.15
N PHE A 145 -3.70 3.59 20.96
CA PHE A 145 -2.51 3.56 21.82
C PHE A 145 -2.84 4.05 23.24
N PHE A 146 -3.90 4.84 23.34
CA PHE A 146 -4.40 5.48 24.53
C PHE A 146 -5.70 4.81 24.97
N SER A 147 -5.96 4.79 26.28
CA SER A 147 -7.30 4.47 26.78
C SER A 147 -8.32 5.46 26.19
N PRO A 148 -9.59 5.09 25.96
CA PRO A 148 -10.62 6.04 25.54
C PRO A 148 -10.70 7.30 26.44
N GLU A 149 -10.35 7.17 27.72
CA GLU A 149 -10.25 8.31 28.65
C GLU A 149 -9.08 9.25 28.35
N GLU A 150 -7.95 8.70 27.94
CA GLU A 150 -6.74 9.45 27.58
C GLU A 150 -6.94 10.16 26.24
N GLU A 151 -7.59 9.51 25.28
CA GLU A 151 -7.98 10.13 24.01
C GLU A 151 -8.88 11.36 24.25
N ALA A 152 -9.90 11.23 25.10
CA ALA A 152 -10.76 12.35 25.45
C ALA A 152 -10.03 13.50 26.18
N LYS A 153 -9.00 13.20 26.99
CA LYS A 153 -8.15 14.23 27.62
C LYS A 153 -7.29 14.94 26.60
N ILE A 154 -6.72 14.20 25.65
CA ILE A 154 -5.92 14.73 24.55
C ILE A 154 -6.77 15.64 23.66
N GLU A 155 -7.99 15.23 23.31
CA GLU A 155 -8.94 16.04 22.54
C GLU A 155 -9.29 17.35 23.26
N LYS A 156 -9.65 17.28 24.54
CA LYS A 156 -9.91 18.48 25.37
C LYS A 156 -8.69 19.40 25.43
N GLY A 157 -7.50 18.85 25.61
CA GLY A 157 -6.25 19.62 25.60
C GLY A 157 -6.00 20.36 24.28
N PHE A 158 -6.33 19.74 23.14
CA PHE A 158 -6.25 20.41 21.83
C PHE A 158 -7.30 21.52 21.67
N GLU A 159 -8.52 21.33 22.17
CA GLU A 159 -9.55 22.38 22.16
C GLU A 159 -9.15 23.58 23.01
N GLU A 160 -8.64 23.34 24.22
CA GLU A 160 -8.13 24.37 25.12
C GLU A 160 -6.96 25.14 24.48
N LEU A 161 -6.02 24.45 23.86
CA LEU A 161 -4.92 25.08 23.10
C LEU A 161 -5.43 25.94 21.93
N LYS A 162 -6.47 25.48 21.23
CA LYS A 162 -7.07 26.20 20.11
C LYS A 162 -7.79 27.46 20.58
N LEU A 163 -8.49 27.39 21.71
CA LEU A 163 -9.11 28.54 22.38
C LEU A 163 -8.05 29.52 22.86
N ALA A 164 -7.00 29.05 23.55
CA ALA A 164 -5.90 29.88 24.02
C ALA A 164 -5.18 30.59 22.85
N LYS A 165 -4.89 29.89 21.74
CA LYS A 165 -4.34 30.53 20.53
C LYS A 165 -5.28 31.57 19.93
N LYS A 166 -6.59 31.33 19.95
CA LYS A 166 -7.61 32.26 19.43
C LYS A 166 -7.72 33.50 20.31
N GLU A 167 -7.64 33.34 21.63
CA GLU A 167 -7.63 34.42 22.61
C GLU A 167 -6.37 35.25 22.52
N ALA A 168 -5.19 34.61 22.49
CA ALA A 168 -3.91 35.31 22.28
C ALA A 168 -3.91 36.13 20.98
N ARG A 169 -4.50 35.60 19.89
CA ARG A 169 -4.67 36.36 18.64
C ARG A 169 -5.64 37.54 18.77
N ARG A 170 -6.73 37.39 19.55
CA ARG A 170 -7.68 38.48 19.83
C ARG A 170 -7.02 39.56 20.68
N GLU A 171 -6.24 39.18 21.67
CA GLU A 171 -5.51 40.09 22.55
C GLU A 171 -4.42 40.83 21.78
N ALA A 172 -3.64 40.14 20.96
CA ALA A 172 -2.67 40.78 20.05
C ALA A 172 -3.33 41.81 19.13
N ARG A 173 -4.53 41.50 18.58
CA ARG A 173 -5.31 42.46 17.79
C ARG A 173 -5.74 43.67 18.62
N ARG A 174 -6.26 43.46 19.85
CA ARG A 174 -6.65 44.56 20.76
C ARG A 174 -5.47 45.43 21.14
N ALA A 175 -4.33 44.84 21.47
CA ALA A 175 -3.09 45.56 21.79
C ALA A 175 -2.62 46.41 20.60
N SER A 176 -2.60 45.85 19.39
CA SER A 176 -2.24 46.58 18.17
C SER A 176 -3.20 47.73 17.85
N ALA A 177 -4.51 47.55 18.10
CA ALA A 177 -5.49 48.62 17.93
C ALA A 177 -5.28 49.75 18.96
N LYS A 178 -4.94 49.41 20.21
CA LYS A 178 -4.66 50.38 21.26
C LYS A 178 -3.37 51.16 20.98
N GLN A 179 -2.32 50.50 20.48
CA GLN A 179 -1.10 51.17 20.02
C GLN A 179 -1.37 52.14 18.87
N LYS A 180 -2.17 51.75 17.87
CA LYS A 180 -2.58 52.66 16.80
C LYS A 180 -3.39 53.87 17.28
N GLN A 181 -4.22 53.69 18.31
CA GLN A 181 -4.95 54.80 18.91
C GLN A 181 -4.03 55.74 19.68
N THR A 182 -3.05 55.22 20.43
CA THR A 182 -2.06 56.06 21.12
C THR A 182 -1.13 56.76 20.15
N GLU A 183 -0.63 56.08 19.11
CA GLU A 183 0.17 56.69 18.04
C GLU A 183 -0.62 57.75 17.26
N GLY A 184 -1.90 57.49 16.98
CA GLY A 184 -2.79 58.47 16.36
C GLY A 184 -3.09 59.69 17.24
N ALA A 185 -3.24 59.49 18.55
CA ALA A 185 -3.42 60.57 19.51
C ALA A 185 -2.15 61.42 19.67
N ILE A 186 -0.98 60.79 19.73
CA ILE A 186 0.33 61.46 19.76
C ILE A 186 0.54 62.25 18.46
N ALA A 187 0.21 61.68 17.29
CA ALA A 187 0.31 62.39 16.02
C ALA A 187 -0.67 63.57 15.89
N SER A 188 -1.87 63.49 16.47
CA SER A 188 -2.81 64.63 16.53
C SER A 188 -2.40 65.71 17.53
N ASP A 189 -1.77 65.35 18.64
CA ASP A 189 -1.19 66.29 19.59
C ASP A 189 0.06 66.99 19.02
N GLU A 190 0.87 66.28 18.23
CA GLU A 190 1.99 66.87 17.48
C GLU A 190 1.49 67.85 16.40
N GLN A 191 0.44 67.51 15.65
CA GLN A 191 -0.14 68.44 14.65
C GLN A 191 -0.83 69.66 15.27
N THR A 192 -1.47 69.53 16.44
CA THR A 192 -2.09 70.67 17.13
C THR A 192 -1.08 71.55 17.85
N SER A 193 0.05 71.00 18.30
CA SER A 193 1.16 71.79 18.84
C SER A 193 1.97 72.49 17.74
N GLU A 194 2.20 71.86 16.58
CA GLU A 194 2.76 72.54 15.40
C GLU A 194 1.82 73.65 14.89
N ALA A 195 0.51 73.43 14.84
CA ALA A 195 -0.45 74.46 14.41
C ALA A 195 -0.53 75.66 15.38
N LYS A 196 -0.44 75.43 16.70
CA LYS A 196 -0.40 76.51 17.71
C LYS A 196 0.90 77.32 17.66
N GLN A 197 2.04 76.68 17.36
CA GLN A 197 3.30 77.38 17.17
C GLN A 197 3.32 78.26 15.91
N ILE A 198 2.56 77.89 14.86
CA ILE A 198 2.38 78.72 13.66
C ILE A 198 1.46 79.92 13.93
N GLU A 199 0.41 79.77 14.74
CA GLU A 199 -0.50 80.86 15.12
C GLU A 199 0.14 81.91 16.06
N GLU A 200 0.92 81.49 17.06
CA GLU A 200 1.62 82.41 17.97
C GLU A 200 2.76 83.18 17.29
N GLY A 201 3.33 82.65 16.20
CA GLY A 201 4.31 83.35 15.36
C GLY A 201 3.71 84.45 14.47
N ALA A 202 2.42 84.38 14.14
CA ALA A 202 1.77 85.30 13.18
C ALA A 202 1.20 86.58 13.83
N THR A 203 1.09 86.64 15.16
CA THR A 203 0.50 87.78 15.91
C THR A 203 1.53 88.80 16.43
N SER A 204 2.81 88.65 16.08
CA SER A 204 3.93 89.46 16.60
C SER A 204 4.64 90.36 15.57
N GLY A 205 4.06 90.60 14.39
CA GLY A 205 4.60 91.50 13.36
C GLY A 205 3.59 92.56 12.91
#